data_AF-A0A7X6TXR3-F1
#
_entry.id   AF-A0A7X6TXR3-F1
#
_cell.length_a   1.000
_cell.length_b   1.000
_cell.length_c   1.000
_cell.angle_alpha   90.00
_cell.angle_beta   90.00
_cell.angle_gamma   90.00
#
_symmetry.space_group_name_H-M   'P 1'
#
loop_
_entity.id
_entity.type
_entity.pdbx_description
1 polymer ?
#
loop_
_entity_poly.entity_id
_entity_poly.type
_entity_poly.pdbx_seq_one_letter_code
_entity_poly.pdbx_strand_id
1 'polypeptide(L)'
;MAKETIDKILHAEEEAAQLVSRAQLKAKELLKEADMKAIANDAKTMDEARQEAEQRKNDAKLEAEQSIQGVLEEGKAAVNSILNMTDAEVDKAATAILERIVK
;
A
#
# COMPACT_ATOMS: atom_id res chain seq x y z
N MET A 1 48.55 57.95 1.88
CA MET A 1 48.84 56.54 1.60
C MET A 1 48.38 55.64 2.74
N ALA A 2 48.99 55.68 3.94
CA ALA A 2 48.59 54.79 5.05
C ALA A 2 47.11 54.85 5.46
N LYS A 3 46.52 56.06 5.52
CA LYS A 3 45.09 56.24 5.85
C LYS A 3 44.14 55.59 4.82
N GLU A 4 44.45 55.74 3.53
CA GLU A 4 43.67 55.14 2.44
C GLU A 4 43.76 53.61 2.45
N THR A 5 44.90 53.06 2.84
CA THR A 5 45.08 51.61 3.02
C THR A 5 44.24 51.09 4.19
N ILE A 6 44.20 51.82 5.31
CA ILE A 6 43.37 51.47 6.48
C ILE A 6 41.88 51.50 6.13
N ASP A 7 41.42 52.55 5.42
CA ASP A 7 40.02 52.68 5.01
C ASP A 7 39.59 51.52 4.07
N LYS A 8 40.47 51.09 3.17
CA LYS A 8 40.22 49.93 2.30
C LYS A 8 40.12 48.61 3.07
N ILE A 9 40.93 48.44 4.12
CA ILE A 9 40.89 47.24 4.98
C ILE A 9 39.57 47.21 5.75
N LEU A 10 39.17 48.32 6.37
CA LEU A 10 37.91 48.42 7.11
C LEU A 10 36.70 48.12 6.22
N HIS A 11 36.71 48.65 4.99
CA HIS A 11 35.62 48.38 4.06
C HIS A 11 35.56 46.91 3.64
N ALA A 12 36.71 46.28 3.39
CA ALA A 12 36.78 44.85 3.09
C ALA A 12 36.32 43.98 4.28
N GLU A 13 36.62 44.37 5.52
CA GLU A 13 36.14 43.69 6.73
C GLU A 13 34.61 43.79 6.88
N GLU A 14 34.02 44.96 6.61
CA GLU A 14 32.57 45.13 6.61
C GLU A 14 31.89 44.28 5.53
N GLU A 15 32.43 44.27 4.31
CA GLU A 15 31.92 43.44 3.22
C GLU A 15 32.01 41.95 3.55
N ALA A 16 33.13 41.51 4.13
CA ALA A 16 33.31 40.13 4.57
C ALA A 16 32.31 39.77 5.68
N ALA A 17 32.10 40.65 6.66
CA ALA A 17 31.12 40.43 7.72
C ALA A 17 29.69 40.32 7.17
N GLN A 18 29.33 41.18 6.21
CA GLN A 18 28.03 41.11 5.53
C GLN A 18 27.89 39.83 4.70
N LEU A 19 28.96 39.37 4.05
CA LEU A 19 28.96 38.14 3.27
C LEU A 19 28.76 36.91 4.19
N VAL A 20 29.47 36.87 5.32
CA VAL A 20 29.31 35.81 6.33
C VAL A 20 27.89 35.81 6.88
N SER A 21 27.34 36.97 7.23
CA SER A 21 25.96 37.10 7.74
C SER A 21 24.93 36.60 6.71
N ARG A 22 25.07 37.00 5.44
CA ARG A 22 24.22 36.52 4.34
C ARG A 22 24.33 35.01 4.15
N ALA A 23 25.54 34.46 4.18
CA ALA A 23 25.77 33.02 4.06
C ALA A 23 25.11 32.24 5.22
N GLN A 24 25.21 32.74 6.45
CA GLN A 24 24.56 32.13 7.62
C GLN A 24 23.04 32.17 7.53
N LEU A 25 22.45 33.29 7.11
CA LEU A 25 21.02 33.38 6.85
C LEU A 25 20.60 32.38 5.77
N LYS A 26 21.36 32.31 4.68
CA LYS A 26 21.03 31.40 3.58
C LYS A 26 21.13 29.94 3.97
N ALA A 27 22.12 29.58 4.78
CA ALA A 27 22.25 28.24 5.33
C ALA A 27 21.03 27.86 6.20
N LYS A 28 20.56 28.77 7.05
CA LYS A 28 19.35 28.55 7.87
C LYS A 28 18.10 28.38 7.02
N GLU A 29 17.93 29.18 5.96
CA GLU A 29 16.82 29.02 5.02
C GLU A 29 16.84 27.65 4.33
N LEU A 30 18.01 27.23 3.84
CA LEU A 30 18.17 25.94 3.17
C LEU A 30 17.87 24.77 4.10
N LEU A 31 18.31 24.82 5.36
CA LEU A 31 17.98 23.80 6.35
C LEU A 31 16.48 23.72 6.58
N LYS A 32 15.81 24.86 6.77
CA LYS A 32 14.35 24.90 6.97
C LYS A 32 13.60 24.37 5.74
N GLU A 33 14.04 24.70 4.53
CA GLU A 33 13.43 24.20 3.29
C GLU A 33 13.63 22.68 3.14
N ALA A 34 14.82 22.16 3.49
CA ALA A 34 15.11 20.74 3.48
C ALA A 34 14.21 19.97 4.48
N ASP A 35 14.06 20.48 5.71
CA ASP A 35 13.20 19.88 6.73
C ASP A 35 11.73 19.82 6.27
N MET A 36 11.21 20.92 5.69
CA MET A 36 9.84 20.95 5.17
C MET A 36 9.65 19.95 4.02
N LYS A 37 10.63 19.83 3.11
CA LYS A 37 10.58 18.86 2.02
C LYS A 37 10.63 17.42 2.52
N ALA A 38 11.45 17.13 3.54
CA ALA A 38 11.51 15.81 4.15
C ALA A 38 10.15 15.41 4.74
N ILE A 39 9.54 16.28 5.55
CA ILE A 39 8.21 16.05 6.14
C ILE A 39 7.14 15.85 5.05
N ALA A 40 7.16 16.68 4.00
CA ALA A 40 6.19 16.58 2.91
C ALA A 40 6.35 15.27 2.12
N ASN A 41 7.59 14.84 1.85
CA ASN A 41 7.86 13.58 1.19
C ASN A 41 7.43 12.39 2.04
N ASP A 42 7.74 12.39 3.34
CA ASP A 42 7.32 11.32 4.25
C ASP A 42 5.79 11.20 4.30
N ALA A 43 5.08 12.33 4.40
CA ALA A 43 3.61 12.34 4.38
C ALA A 43 3.05 11.78 3.07
N LYS A 44 3.64 12.18 1.92
CA LYS A 44 3.24 11.68 0.60
C LYS A 44 3.48 10.18 0.45
N THR A 45 4.67 9.71 0.82
CA THR A 45 5.01 8.27 0.74
C THR A 45 4.10 7.43 1.63
N MET A 46 3.75 7.93 2.83
CA MET A 46 2.82 7.24 3.72
C MET A 46 1.39 7.20 3.15
N ASP A 47 0.95 8.25 2.46
CA ASP A 47 -0.37 8.27 1.80
C ASP A 47 -0.41 7.30 0.61
N GLU A 48 0.61 7.30 -0.24
CA GLU A 48 0.76 6.35 -1.36
C GLU A 48 0.74 4.90 -0.86
N ALA A 49 1.50 4.59 0.20
CA ALA A 49 1.52 3.26 0.81
C ALA A 49 0.15 2.84 1.36
N ARG A 50 -0.62 3.77 1.94
CA ARG A 50 -1.99 3.51 2.41
C ARG A 50 -2.93 3.22 1.25
N GLN A 51 -2.85 4.00 0.17
CA GLN A 51 -3.68 3.79 -1.02
C GLN A 51 -3.38 2.44 -1.67
N GLU A 52 -2.11 2.07 -1.81
CA GLU A 52 -1.72 0.75 -2.33
C GLU A 52 -2.20 -0.40 -1.44
N ALA A 53 -2.11 -0.27 -0.11
CA ALA A 53 -2.60 -1.29 0.81
C ALA A 53 -4.10 -1.53 0.66
N GLU A 54 -4.87 -0.45 0.54
CA GLU A 54 -6.33 -0.52 0.38
C GLU A 54 -6.74 -1.05 -0.98
N GLN A 55 -5.97 -0.73 -2.03
CA GLN A 55 -6.14 -1.35 -3.34
C GLN A 55 -5.90 -2.86 -3.28
N ARG A 56 -4.77 -3.31 -2.71
CA ARG A 56 -4.46 -4.74 -2.56
C ARG A 56 -5.51 -5.50 -1.76
N LYS A 57 -6.05 -4.89 -0.71
CA LYS A 57 -7.14 -5.47 0.09
C LYS A 57 -8.42 -5.64 -0.72
N ASN A 58 -8.77 -4.66 -1.54
CA ASN A 58 -9.93 -4.75 -2.42
C ASN A 58 -9.74 -5.81 -3.51
N ASP A 59 -8.55 -5.87 -4.12
CA ASP A 59 -8.21 -6.87 -5.13
C ASP A 59 -8.29 -8.29 -4.54
N ALA A 60 -7.70 -8.51 -3.35
CA ALA A 60 -7.78 -9.79 -2.65
C ALA A 60 -9.22 -10.19 -2.30
N LYS A 61 -10.07 -9.22 -1.94
CA LYS A 61 -11.49 -9.48 -1.68
C LYS A 61 -12.23 -9.90 -2.96
N LEU A 62 -11.98 -9.22 -4.08
CA LEU A 62 -12.55 -9.56 -5.39
C LEU A 62 -12.12 -10.95 -5.86
N GLU A 63 -10.83 -11.28 -5.74
CA GLU A 63 -10.31 -12.61 -6.08
C GLU A 63 -10.95 -13.70 -5.20
N ALA A 64 -11.12 -13.43 -3.89
CA ALA A 64 -11.78 -14.35 -2.98
C ALA A 64 -13.26 -14.55 -3.35
N GLU A 65 -13.99 -13.48 -3.66
CA GLU A 65 -15.39 -13.55 -4.09
C GLU A 65 -15.54 -14.37 -5.38
N GLN A 66 -14.67 -14.15 -6.37
CA GLN A 66 -14.65 -14.92 -7.62
C GLN A 66 -14.34 -16.40 -7.37
N SER A 67 -13.37 -16.69 -6.50
CA SER A 67 -12.99 -18.07 -6.15
C SER A 67 -14.12 -18.80 -5.44
N ILE A 68 -14.82 -18.12 -4.53
CA ILE A 68 -15.96 -18.69 -3.80
C ILE A 68 -17.14 -18.96 -4.75
N GLN A 69 -17.31 -18.15 -5.79
CA GLN A 69 -18.41 -18.32 -6.75
C GLN A 69 -18.37 -19.70 -7.42
N GLY A 70 -17.18 -20.20 -7.78
CA GLY A 70 -17.01 -21.56 -8.32
C GLY A 70 -17.46 -22.63 -7.34
N VAL A 71 -17.01 -22.55 -6.08
CA VAL A 71 -17.39 -23.47 -5.01
C VAL A 71 -18.91 -23.44 -4.77
N LEU A 72 -19.53 -22.26 -4.85
CA LEU A 72 -20.95 -22.08 -4.65
C LEU A 72 -21.78 -22.75 -5.77
N GLU A 73 -21.34 -22.63 -7.02
CA GLU A 73 -21.99 -23.29 -8.16
C GLU A 73 -21.82 -24.81 -8.12
N GLU A 74 -20.65 -25.32 -7.74
CA GLU A 74 -20.43 -26.75 -7.51
C GLU A 74 -21.35 -27.28 -6.41
N GLY A 75 -21.46 -26.56 -5.30
CA GLY A 75 -22.36 -26.89 -4.20
C GLY A 75 -23.83 -26.94 -4.63
N LYS A 76 -24.28 -25.96 -5.41
CA LYS A 76 -25.65 -25.95 -5.99
C LYS A 76 -25.89 -27.13 -6.92
N ALA A 77 -24.92 -27.45 -7.77
CA ALA A 77 -25.01 -28.58 -8.69
C ALA A 77 -25.13 -29.91 -7.93
N ALA A 78 -24.33 -30.10 -6.87
CA ALA A 78 -24.41 -31.28 -6.01
C ALA A 78 -25.77 -31.40 -5.32
N VAL A 79 -26.30 -30.31 -4.75
CA VAL A 79 -27.63 -30.30 -4.12
C VAL A 79 -28.72 -30.64 -5.13
N ASN A 80 -28.67 -30.05 -6.33
CA ASN A 80 -29.63 -30.35 -7.39
C ASN A 80 -29.53 -31.81 -7.87
N SER A 81 -28.33 -32.38 -7.93
CA SER A 81 -28.15 -33.79 -8.27
C SER A 81 -28.79 -34.72 -7.25
N ILE A 82 -28.71 -34.38 -5.96
CA ILE A 82 -29.34 -35.16 -4.88
C ILE A 82 -30.86 -35.03 -4.92
N LEU A 83 -31.37 -33.81 -5.08
CA LEU A 83 -32.81 -33.53 -5.10
C LEU A 83 -33.52 -34.14 -6.32
N ASN A 84 -32.82 -34.27 -7.44
CA ASN A 84 -33.37 -34.82 -8.68
C ASN A 84 -32.98 -36.29 -8.89
N MET A 85 -32.52 -37.00 -7.85
CA MET A 85 -32.29 -38.44 -7.95
C MET A 85 -33.58 -39.16 -8.34
N THR A 86 -33.46 -40.09 -9.27
CA THR A 86 -34.58 -40.91 -9.72
C THR A 86 -34.85 -42.06 -8.76
N ASP A 87 -36.10 -42.52 -8.68
CA ASP A 87 -36.47 -43.68 -7.86
C ASP A 87 -35.62 -44.92 -8.20
N ALA A 88 -35.27 -45.10 -9.48
CA ALA A 88 -34.39 -46.19 -9.92
C ALA A 88 -32.97 -46.11 -9.33
N GLU A 89 -32.43 -44.91 -9.13
CA GLU A 89 -31.12 -44.71 -8.51
C GLU A 89 -31.17 -44.99 -7.01
N VAL A 90 -32.26 -44.58 -6.36
CA VAL A 90 -32.51 -44.85 -4.94
C VAL A 90 -32.69 -46.36 -4.70
N ASP A 91 -33.47 -47.04 -5.53
CA ASP A 91 -33.69 -48.48 -5.46
C ASP A 91 -32.41 -49.28 -5.66
N LYS A 92 -31.55 -48.82 -6.58
CA LYS A 92 -30.23 -49.43 -6.82
C LYS A 92 -29.32 -49.29 -5.61
N ALA A 93 -29.32 -48.13 -4.95
CA ALA A 93 -28.57 -47.91 -3.72
C ALA A 93 -29.12 -48.76 -2.56
N ALA A 94 -30.45 -48.87 -2.42
CA ALA A 94 -31.09 -49.71 -1.41
C ALA A 94 -30.78 -51.20 -1.62
N THR A 95 -30.77 -51.66 -2.86
CA THR A 95 -30.42 -53.04 -3.23
C THR A 95 -28.96 -53.35 -2.88
N ALA A 96 -28.04 -52.44 -3.18
CA ALA A 96 -26.62 -52.60 -2.83
C ALA A 96 -26.40 -52.67 -1.29
N ILE A 97 -27.22 -51.98 -0.50
CA ILE A 97 -27.21 -52.07 0.96
C ILE A 97 -27.75 -53.44 1.40
N LEU A 98 -28.89 -53.88 0.85
CA LEU A 98 -29.49 -55.17 1.16
C LEU A 98 -28.55 -56.34 0.85
N GLU A 99 -27.87 -56.34 -0.30
CA GLU A 99 -26.89 -57.38 -0.66
C GLU A 99 -25.71 -57.46 0.31
N ARG A 100 -25.38 -56.34 0.98
CA ARG A 100 -24.32 -56.27 1.98
C ARG A 100 -24.74 -56.80 3.36
N ILE A 101 -26.03 -56.68 3.69
CA ILE A 101 -26.62 -57.12 4.96
C ILE A 101 -27.05 -58.59 4.89
N VAL A 102 -27.53 -59.05 3.74
CA VAL A 102 -28.03 -60.43 3.53
C VAL A 102 -26.88 -61.42 3.27
N LYS A 103 -25.66 -61.08 3.69
CA LYS A 103 -24.56 -62.05 3.82
C LYS A 103 -24.66 -62.84 5.11
#